data_AF-A0A0F9A294-F1
#
_entry.id   AF-A0A0F9A294-F1
#
_cell.length_a   1.000
_cell.length_b   1.000
_cell.length_c   1.000
_cell.angle_alpha   90.00
_cell.angle_beta   90.00
_cell.angle_gamma   90.00
#
_symmetry.space_group_name_H-M   'P 1'
#
loop_
_entity.id
_entity.type
_entity.pdbx_description
1 polymer ?
#
loop_
_entity_poly.entity_id
_entity_poly.type
_entity_poly.pdbx_seq_one_letter_code
_entity_poly.pdbx_strand_id
1 'polypeptide(L)'
;FILSGRADIVYEKEGILVIEEIKSVLDLKNFSLESKIAEEYRLQLLLYGHNFLQLGKQIQCHLVLIDIFTEKIKILDVPSQDLSEYIQKQCETILNSWELARKLNAEERKRAKTVIFPFDNYRPNQEEIIQKTTECLKTRGRLMLLAPSGLGKTIGTLFPALKYALKKNERVFVITSKTTQQHIYRETLQIFAKKKAKFNSIILTAKEKLCVNSAFICEKSMCSYLNNYGKVSLDKIISEMLTKQVIDARYIRKMAKKNTVCPFEISLDCSLHCDVIIGDYNYVFHPYIKLKRYFDHPYDNIILIVDEAHNLPSRAATYYSPEITIEALIDNCNYLRSLRLPKLIEKEGISIYKQLTKYIGGLLEQYSDRELKKPVLAKFDKKFFN
;
A
#
# COMPACT_ATOMS: atom_id res chain seq x y z
N PHE A 1 6.40 14.44 -30.56
CA PHE A 1 7.39 14.63 -29.48
C PHE A 1 8.65 15.16 -30.11
N ILE A 2 9.40 15.98 -29.37
CA ILE A 2 10.78 16.30 -29.74
C ILE A 2 11.65 15.39 -28.88
N LEU A 3 12.26 14.38 -29.50
CA LEU A 3 13.29 13.58 -28.85
C LEU A 3 14.62 14.31 -29.03
N SER A 4 15.32 14.59 -27.95
CA SER A 4 16.61 15.27 -27.99
C SER A 4 17.59 14.59 -27.04
N GLY A 5 18.87 14.65 -27.37
CA GLY A 5 19.96 14.09 -26.60
C GLY A 5 21.28 14.71 -27.05
N ARG A 6 22.34 14.40 -26.33
CA ARG A 6 23.69 14.86 -26.64
C ARG A 6 24.58 13.64 -26.78
N ALA A 7 25.12 13.45 -27.98
CA ALA A 7 26.22 12.51 -28.18
C ALA A 7 27.49 13.08 -27.53
N ASP A 8 28.34 12.21 -27.00
CA ASP A 8 29.60 12.64 -26.39
C ASP A 8 30.56 13.17 -27.46
N ILE A 9 30.84 12.36 -28.47
CA ILE A 9 31.80 12.69 -29.53
C ILE A 9 31.21 12.31 -30.90
N VAL A 10 31.35 13.24 -31.85
CA VAL A 10 31.04 13.02 -33.26
C VAL A 10 32.12 13.70 -34.10
N TYR A 11 32.81 12.95 -34.96
CA TYR A 11 33.82 13.48 -35.86
C TYR A 11 33.82 12.74 -37.20
N GLU A 12 34.46 13.32 -38.21
CA GLU A 12 34.58 12.72 -39.55
C GLU A 12 35.98 12.14 -39.75
N LYS A 13 36.05 10.93 -40.29
CA LYS A 13 37.31 10.25 -40.65
C LYS A 13 37.12 9.59 -42.01
N GLU A 14 37.94 10.00 -42.98
CA GLU A 14 37.95 9.41 -44.34
C GLU A 14 36.57 9.42 -45.02
N GLY A 15 35.75 10.45 -44.75
CA GLY A 15 34.40 10.59 -45.30
C GLY A 15 33.30 9.79 -44.58
N ILE A 16 33.65 9.09 -43.49
CA ILE A 16 32.71 8.37 -42.62
C ILE A 16 32.60 9.11 -41.29
N LEU A 17 31.38 9.29 -40.80
CA LEU A 17 31.12 9.96 -39.53
C LEU A 17 31.19 8.94 -38.38
N VAL A 18 32.15 9.13 -37.48
CA VAL A 18 32.35 8.28 -36.30
C VAL A 18 31.61 8.90 -35.13
N ILE A 19 30.80 8.09 -34.45
CA ILE A 19 30.04 8.47 -33.27
C ILE A 19 30.56 7.65 -32.11
N GLU A 20 31.05 8.32 -31.08
CA GLU A 20 31.51 7.65 -29.88
C GLU A 20 30.62 8.01 -28.69
N GLU A 21 30.22 6.99 -27.95
CA GLU A 21 29.56 7.14 -26.66
C GLU A 21 30.50 6.67 -25.56
N ILE A 22 30.78 7.52 -24.58
CA ILE A 22 31.78 7.26 -23.54
C ILE A 22 31.07 6.89 -22.24
N LYS A 23 31.47 5.76 -21.64
CA LYS A 23 30.93 5.30 -20.35
C LYS A 23 32.04 4.92 -19.38
N SER A 24 31.96 5.49 -18.19
CA SER A 24 32.84 5.18 -17.09
C SER A 24 32.37 3.91 -16.36
N VAL A 25 33.26 2.95 -16.15
CA VAL A 25 33.00 1.71 -15.41
C VAL A 25 33.98 1.55 -14.26
N LEU A 26 33.56 0.85 -13.19
CA LEU A 26 34.37 0.66 -11.98
C LEU A 26 35.49 -0.37 -12.14
N ASP A 27 35.23 -1.41 -12.92
CA ASP A 27 36.17 -2.49 -13.19
C ASP A 27 35.91 -3.00 -14.61
N LEU A 28 36.70 -2.52 -15.55
CA LEU A 28 36.56 -2.87 -16.96
C LEU A 28 36.91 -4.34 -17.24
N LYS A 29 37.75 -4.96 -16.40
CA LYS A 29 38.15 -6.37 -16.57
C LYS A 29 37.00 -7.32 -16.28
N ASN A 30 36.20 -7.00 -15.27
CA ASN A 30 35.04 -7.80 -14.86
C ASN A 30 33.71 -7.28 -15.40
N PHE A 31 33.71 -6.19 -16.17
CA PHE A 31 32.49 -5.66 -16.78
C PHE A 31 31.94 -6.60 -17.86
N SER A 32 30.75 -7.16 -17.63
CA SER A 32 30.07 -8.01 -18.59
C SER A 32 29.40 -7.18 -19.69
N LEU A 33 29.80 -7.45 -20.94
CA LEU A 33 29.19 -6.86 -22.13
C LEU A 33 27.79 -7.41 -22.41
N GLU A 34 27.38 -8.49 -21.75
CA GLU A 34 26.03 -9.05 -21.85
C GLU A 34 25.11 -8.53 -20.74
N SER A 35 25.63 -7.69 -19.84
CA SER A 35 24.82 -7.08 -18.79
C SER A 35 23.77 -6.12 -19.36
N LYS A 36 22.66 -5.97 -18.63
CA LYS A 36 21.60 -4.99 -18.94
C LYS A 36 22.15 -3.56 -19.08
N ILE A 37 23.15 -3.20 -18.26
CA ILE A 37 23.81 -1.90 -18.32
C ILE A 37 24.57 -1.72 -19.64
N ALA A 38 25.32 -2.73 -20.08
CA ALA A 38 26.01 -2.69 -21.36
C ALA A 38 25.03 -2.60 -22.54
N GLU A 39 23.86 -3.24 -22.44
CA GLU A 39 22.78 -3.11 -23.41
C GLU A 39 22.22 -1.68 -23.47
N GLU A 40 21.95 -1.06 -22.33
CA GLU A 40 21.50 0.34 -22.25
C GLU A 40 22.50 1.30 -22.91
N TYR A 41 23.80 1.10 -22.70
CA TYR A 41 24.86 1.91 -23.33
C TYR A 41 24.89 1.75 -24.85
N ARG A 42 24.77 0.51 -25.36
CA ARG A 42 24.68 0.26 -26.80
C ARG A 42 23.45 0.91 -27.42
N LEU A 43 22.28 0.78 -26.78
CA LEU A 43 21.03 1.37 -27.26
C LEU A 43 21.13 2.90 -27.33
N GLN A 44 21.78 3.54 -26.36
CA GLN A 44 22.03 4.98 -26.38
C GLN A 44 22.88 5.39 -27.59
N LEU A 45 23.99 4.70 -27.84
CA LEU A 45 24.85 4.94 -29.01
C LEU A 45 24.10 4.71 -30.34
N LEU A 46 23.33 3.62 -30.43
CA LEU A 46 22.53 3.32 -31.62
C LEU A 46 21.44 4.36 -31.89
N LEU A 47 20.85 4.99 -30.86
CA LEU A 47 19.92 6.09 -31.03
C LEU A 47 20.58 7.31 -31.68
N TYR A 48 21.81 7.64 -31.29
CA TYR A 48 22.58 8.70 -31.95
C TYR A 48 22.93 8.31 -33.38
N GLY A 49 23.42 7.08 -33.59
CA GLY A 49 23.70 6.55 -34.92
C GLY A 49 22.50 6.61 -35.85
N HIS A 50 21.33 6.18 -35.38
CA HIS A 50 20.09 6.26 -36.14
C HIS A 50 19.78 7.69 -36.64
N ASN A 51 19.95 8.72 -35.80
CA ASN A 51 19.70 10.10 -36.23
C ASN A 51 20.60 10.52 -37.40
N PHE A 52 21.89 10.14 -37.40
CA PHE A 52 22.79 10.47 -38.50
C PHE A 52 22.54 9.61 -39.75
N LEU A 53 22.12 8.35 -39.60
CA LEU A 53 21.64 7.52 -40.71
C LEU A 53 20.45 8.16 -41.41
N GLN A 54 19.49 8.70 -40.64
CA GLN A 54 18.32 9.39 -41.20
C GLN A 54 18.68 10.68 -41.96
N LEU A 55 19.85 11.26 -41.70
CA LEU A 55 20.41 12.38 -42.48
C LEU A 55 21.19 11.92 -43.72
N GLY A 56 21.17 10.62 -44.05
CA GLY A 56 21.86 10.05 -45.20
C GLY A 56 23.38 9.95 -45.03
N LYS A 57 23.89 9.99 -43.79
CA LYS A 57 25.33 9.88 -43.51
C LYS A 57 25.75 8.42 -43.42
N GLN A 58 26.94 8.11 -43.93
CA GLN A 58 27.63 6.87 -43.60
C GLN A 58 28.26 7.03 -42.22
N ILE A 59 28.05 6.04 -41.35
CA ILE A 59 28.48 6.14 -39.95
C ILE A 59 29.19 4.89 -39.46
N GLN A 60 30.01 5.07 -38.43
CA GLN A 60 30.54 4.02 -37.58
C GLN A 60 30.29 4.37 -36.13
N CYS A 61 29.81 3.41 -35.33
CA CYS A 61 29.49 3.64 -33.93
C CYS A 61 30.47 2.91 -33.02
N HIS A 62 31.03 3.63 -32.05
CA HIS A 62 31.97 3.12 -31.07
C HIS A 62 31.46 3.34 -29.66
N LEU A 63 31.34 2.25 -28.90
CA LEU A 63 31.11 2.34 -27.45
C LEU A 63 32.47 2.32 -26.76
N VAL A 64 32.83 3.42 -26.10
CA VAL A 64 34.10 3.62 -25.42
C VAL A 64 33.90 3.44 -23.92
N LEU A 65 34.43 2.35 -23.37
CA LEU A 65 34.38 2.08 -21.94
C LEU A 65 35.70 2.51 -21.29
N ILE A 66 35.63 3.33 -20.25
CA ILE A 66 36.79 3.84 -19.52
C ILE A 66 36.73 3.34 -18.08
N ASP A 67 37.77 2.65 -17.65
CA ASP A 67 37.95 2.27 -16.25
C ASP A 67 38.36 3.48 -15.41
N ILE A 68 37.58 3.83 -14.38
CA ILE A 68 37.82 5.08 -13.63
C ILE A 68 39.08 5.06 -12.77
N PHE A 69 39.63 3.88 -12.44
CA PHE A 69 40.79 3.76 -11.55
C PHE A 69 42.07 3.51 -12.33
N THR A 70 41.98 2.75 -13.40
CA THR A 70 43.14 2.34 -14.20
C THR A 70 43.30 3.16 -15.48
N GLU A 71 42.32 4.01 -15.81
CA GLU A 71 42.22 4.79 -17.06
C GLU A 71 42.31 3.92 -18.33
N LYS A 72 42.14 2.60 -18.18
CA LYS A 72 42.14 1.68 -19.31
C LYS A 72 40.89 1.89 -20.14
N ILE A 73 41.09 1.92 -21.45
CA ILE A 73 40.04 2.13 -22.44
C ILE A 73 39.79 0.83 -23.19
N LYS A 74 38.51 0.50 -23.40
CA LYS A 74 38.08 -0.56 -24.32
C LYS A 74 37.06 0.02 -25.28
N ILE A 75 37.36 -0.06 -26.57
CA ILE A 75 36.48 0.39 -27.64
C ILE A 75 35.77 -0.83 -28.21
N LEU A 76 34.46 -0.69 -28.42
CA LEU A 76 33.61 -1.73 -29.00
C LEU A 76 32.97 -1.17 -30.27
N ASP A 77 33.19 -1.85 -31.39
CA ASP A 77 32.43 -1.59 -32.60
C ASP A 77 30.98 -2.05 -32.40
N VAL A 78 30.06 -1.11 -32.57
CA VAL A 78 28.62 -1.38 -32.53
C VAL A 78 28.08 -1.16 -33.94
N PRO A 79 27.62 -2.20 -34.64
CA PRO A 79 27.07 -2.05 -35.99
C PRO A 79 25.91 -1.06 -35.99
N SER A 80 25.98 -0.06 -36.87
CA SER A 80 24.89 0.91 -37.02
C SER A 80 23.61 0.21 -37.45
N GLN A 81 22.48 0.60 -36.88
CA GLN A 81 21.18 0.01 -37.18
C GLN A 81 20.14 1.12 -37.39
N ASP A 82 19.24 0.92 -38.37
CA ASP A 82 18.05 1.75 -38.48
C ASP A 82 17.04 1.35 -37.39
N LEU A 83 16.82 2.25 -36.43
CA LEU A 83 15.88 2.07 -35.33
C LEU A 83 14.50 2.70 -35.60
N SER A 84 14.18 3.11 -36.82
CA SER A 84 12.91 3.78 -37.17
C SER A 84 11.68 3.05 -36.60
N GLU A 85 11.54 1.76 -36.91
CA GLU A 85 10.41 0.94 -36.46
C GLU A 85 10.39 0.78 -34.93
N TYR A 86 11.55 0.60 -34.31
CA TYR A 86 11.66 0.46 -32.87
C TYR A 86 11.24 1.76 -32.16
N ILE A 87 11.79 2.90 -32.56
CA ILE A 87 11.48 4.20 -31.98
C ILE A 87 10.01 4.53 -32.18
N GLN A 88 9.48 4.31 -33.39
CA GLN A 88 8.06 4.50 -33.67
C GLN A 88 7.18 3.70 -32.72
N LYS A 89 7.47 2.40 -32.56
CA LYS A 89 6.72 1.52 -31.64
C LYS A 89 6.81 1.98 -30.18
N GLN A 90 7.98 2.45 -29.73
CA GLN A 90 8.13 3.00 -28.37
C GLN A 90 7.33 4.30 -28.20
N CYS A 91 7.42 5.22 -29.16
CA CYS A 91 6.66 6.46 -29.17
C CYS A 91 5.15 6.20 -29.16
N GLU A 92 4.65 5.27 -29.99
CA GLU A 92 3.24 4.86 -30.00
C GLU A 92 2.80 4.30 -28.64
N THR A 93 3.63 3.46 -28.02
CA THR A 93 3.35 2.91 -26.68
C THR A 93 3.24 4.00 -25.62
N ILE A 94 4.20 4.94 -25.60
CA ILE A 94 4.21 6.09 -24.69
C ILE A 94 2.99 6.98 -24.94
N LEU A 95 2.67 7.26 -26.20
CA LEU A 95 1.49 8.03 -26.60
C LEU A 95 0.20 7.40 -26.11
N ASN A 96 0.00 6.11 -26.40
CA ASN A 96 -1.20 5.38 -26.02
C ASN A 96 -1.38 5.36 -24.50
N SER A 97 -0.31 5.15 -23.74
CA SER A 97 -0.35 5.18 -22.27
C SER A 97 -0.65 6.58 -21.73
N TRP A 98 -0.06 7.63 -22.31
CA TRP A 98 -0.33 9.01 -21.94
C TRP A 98 -1.77 9.43 -22.26
N GLU A 99 -2.29 9.05 -23.43
CA GLU A 99 -3.67 9.36 -23.82
C GLU A 99 -4.68 8.67 -22.90
N LEU A 100 -4.45 7.40 -22.57
CA LEU A 100 -5.27 6.66 -21.61
C LEU A 100 -5.24 7.34 -20.23
N ALA A 101 -4.05 7.64 -19.71
CA ALA A 101 -3.90 8.35 -18.44
C ALA A 101 -4.57 9.73 -18.47
N ARG A 102 -4.49 10.46 -19.59
CA ARG A 102 -5.14 11.76 -19.77
C ARG A 102 -6.67 11.64 -19.72
N LYS A 103 -7.24 10.63 -20.41
CA LYS A 103 -8.68 10.36 -20.41
C LYS A 103 -9.16 10.02 -18.99
N LEU A 104 -8.50 9.09 -18.31
CA LEU A 104 -8.79 8.72 -16.92
C LEU A 104 -8.71 9.93 -15.98
N ASN A 105 -7.63 10.71 -16.05
CA ASN A 105 -7.47 11.91 -15.25
C ASN A 105 -8.55 12.97 -15.52
N ALA A 106 -9.04 13.08 -16.76
CA ALA A 106 -10.14 13.98 -17.08
C ALA A 106 -11.47 13.50 -16.49
N GLU A 107 -11.72 12.20 -16.49
CA GLU A 107 -12.90 11.59 -15.83
C GLU A 107 -12.85 11.77 -14.32
N GLU A 108 -11.70 11.53 -13.70
CA GLU A 108 -11.49 11.74 -12.27
C GLU A 108 -11.66 13.21 -11.86
N ARG A 109 -11.19 14.17 -12.68
CA ARG A 109 -11.47 15.60 -12.48
C ARG A 109 -12.96 15.92 -12.59
N LYS A 110 -13.70 15.26 -13.49
CA LYS A 110 -15.16 15.41 -13.58
C LYS A 110 -15.83 14.85 -12.33
N ARG A 111 -15.41 13.68 -11.83
CA ARG A 111 -15.89 13.10 -10.55
C ARG A 111 -15.61 14.04 -9.39
N ALA A 112 -14.40 14.58 -9.26
CA ALA A 112 -14.03 15.53 -8.21
C ALA A 112 -14.93 16.78 -8.17
N LYS A 113 -15.39 17.28 -9.32
CA LYS A 113 -16.32 18.42 -9.40
C LYS A 113 -17.70 18.12 -8.81
N THR A 114 -18.12 16.85 -8.79
CA THR A 114 -19.39 16.43 -8.17
C THR A 114 -19.35 16.43 -6.64
N VAL A 115 -18.15 16.45 -6.05
CA VAL A 115 -17.97 16.55 -4.60
C VAL A 115 -18.11 18.02 -4.19
N ILE A 116 -19.31 18.37 -3.73
CA ILE A 116 -19.66 19.68 -3.19
C ILE A 116 -19.86 19.61 -1.68
N PHE A 117 -19.72 20.74 -1.01
CA PHE A 117 -20.05 20.81 0.41
C PHE A 117 -21.56 20.57 0.57
N PRO A 118 -22.02 19.68 1.47
CA PRO A 118 -23.37 19.16 1.39
C PRO A 118 -24.38 19.94 2.24
N PHE A 119 -23.93 20.95 2.99
CA PHE A 119 -24.77 21.82 3.81
C PHE A 119 -24.79 23.23 3.22
N ASP A 120 -25.81 24.01 3.55
CA ASP A 120 -25.99 25.36 2.99
C ASP A 120 -24.96 26.35 3.52
N ASN A 121 -24.56 26.19 4.79
CA ASN A 121 -23.60 27.07 5.47
C ASN A 121 -22.55 26.26 6.25
N TYR A 122 -21.36 26.83 6.40
CA TYR A 122 -20.32 26.32 7.29
C TYR A 122 -20.68 26.58 8.76
N ARG A 123 -20.25 25.67 9.65
CA ARG A 123 -20.23 25.95 11.09
C ARG A 123 -19.10 26.95 11.40
N PRO A 124 -19.15 27.67 12.53
CA PRO A 124 -18.05 28.53 12.98
C PRO A 124 -16.71 27.76 12.95
N ASN A 125 -15.68 28.40 12.39
CA ASN A 125 -14.31 27.86 12.23
C ASN A 125 -14.17 26.61 11.32
N GLN A 126 -15.26 26.07 10.76
CA GLN A 126 -15.18 24.92 9.87
C GLN A 126 -14.53 25.26 8.52
N GLU A 127 -14.73 26.48 8.05
CA GLU A 127 -14.09 26.97 6.84
C GLU A 127 -12.55 26.97 6.97
N GLU A 128 -12.03 27.40 8.13
CA GLU A 128 -10.60 27.37 8.43
C GLU A 128 -10.04 25.95 8.36
N ILE A 129 -10.75 24.97 8.94
CA ILE A 129 -10.37 23.55 8.86
C ILE A 129 -10.27 23.09 7.41
N ILE A 130 -11.25 23.44 6.57
CA ILE A 130 -11.28 23.07 5.16
C ILE A 130 -10.11 23.72 4.40
N GLN A 131 -9.85 25.00 4.65
CA GLN A 131 -8.78 25.75 4.01
C GLN A 131 -7.41 25.17 4.39
N LYS A 132 -7.14 24.98 5.69
CA LYS A 132 -5.88 24.38 6.19
C LYS A 132 -5.67 22.97 5.69
N THR A 133 -6.72 22.15 5.65
CA THR A 133 -6.64 20.80 5.08
C THR A 133 -6.32 20.86 3.58
N THR A 134 -6.97 21.75 2.83
CA THR A 134 -6.72 21.92 1.39
C THR A 134 -5.29 22.38 1.09
N GLU A 135 -4.75 23.31 1.89
CA GLU A 135 -3.38 23.78 1.78
C GLU A 135 -2.38 22.65 2.05
N CYS A 136 -2.57 21.90 3.15
CA CYS A 136 -1.75 20.74 3.50
C CYS A 136 -1.72 19.69 2.39
N LEU A 137 -2.87 19.42 1.75
CA LEU A 137 -2.94 18.46 0.64
C LEU A 137 -2.15 18.94 -0.58
N LYS A 138 -2.22 20.23 -0.92
CA LYS A 138 -1.47 20.81 -2.06
C LYS A 138 0.04 20.78 -1.84
N THR A 139 0.49 21.01 -0.61
CA THR A 139 1.91 21.00 -0.25
C THR A 139 2.44 19.61 0.09
N ARG A 140 1.59 18.57 0.07
CA ARG A 140 1.91 17.21 0.54
C ARG A 140 2.50 17.20 1.95
N GLY A 141 2.00 18.09 2.81
CA GLY A 141 2.47 18.28 4.18
C GLY A 141 1.77 17.37 5.20
N ARG A 142 1.99 17.69 6.48
CA ARG A 142 1.33 17.05 7.63
C ARG A 142 0.56 18.10 8.41
N LEU A 143 -0.70 17.83 8.75
CA LEU A 143 -1.56 18.72 9.52
C LEU A 143 -1.97 18.05 10.83
N MET A 144 -1.67 18.70 11.95
CA MET A 144 -2.22 18.34 13.25
C MET A 144 -3.38 19.28 13.58
N LEU A 145 -4.58 18.74 13.65
CA LEU A 145 -5.80 19.51 13.88
C LEU A 145 -6.31 19.31 15.31
N LEU A 146 -6.26 20.36 16.12
CA LEU A 146 -6.90 20.39 17.44
C LEU A 146 -8.19 21.21 17.36
N ALA A 147 -9.33 20.55 17.51
CA ALA A 147 -10.62 21.21 17.60
C ALA A 147 -11.55 20.43 18.53
N PRO A 148 -12.40 21.09 19.35
CA PRO A 148 -13.42 20.40 20.13
C PRO A 148 -14.41 19.63 19.27
N SER A 149 -15.08 18.66 19.87
CA SER A 149 -16.17 17.91 19.24
C SER A 149 -17.29 18.83 18.81
N GLY A 150 -17.96 18.51 17.70
CA GLY A 150 -19.08 19.31 17.20
C GLY A 150 -18.72 20.47 16.25
N LEU A 151 -17.44 20.87 16.15
CA LEU A 151 -16.98 21.87 15.16
C LEU A 151 -16.98 21.37 13.70
N GLY A 152 -17.26 20.08 13.48
CA GLY A 152 -17.33 19.51 12.14
C GLY A 152 -15.97 19.11 11.55
N LYS A 153 -15.01 18.71 12.40
CA LYS A 153 -13.70 18.15 12.00
C LYS A 153 -13.83 17.09 10.92
N THR A 154 -14.69 16.09 11.13
CA THR A 154 -14.89 14.94 10.24
C THR A 154 -15.20 15.38 8.81
N ILE A 155 -16.21 16.24 8.61
CA ILE A 155 -16.54 16.70 7.27
C ILE A 155 -15.54 17.75 6.77
N GLY A 156 -15.01 18.60 7.66
CA GLY A 156 -14.03 19.63 7.32
C GLY A 156 -12.72 19.06 6.79
N THR A 157 -12.34 17.85 7.20
CA THR A 157 -11.17 17.13 6.67
C THR A 157 -11.54 16.20 5.51
N LEU A 158 -12.65 15.45 5.62
CA LEU A 158 -13.04 14.48 4.60
C LEU A 158 -13.45 15.13 3.27
N PHE A 159 -14.16 16.27 3.32
CA PHE A 159 -14.59 16.99 2.12
C PHE A 159 -13.42 17.40 1.21
N PRO A 160 -12.44 18.21 1.67
CA PRO A 160 -11.31 18.58 0.84
C PRO A 160 -10.43 17.37 0.48
N ALA A 161 -10.28 16.40 1.38
CA ALA A 161 -9.51 15.18 1.10
C ALA A 161 -10.11 14.35 -0.04
N LEU A 162 -11.40 14.02 0.01
CA LEU A 162 -12.08 13.27 -1.05
C LEU A 162 -12.02 14.01 -2.40
N LYS A 163 -12.27 15.32 -2.39
CA LYS A 163 -12.21 16.14 -3.60
C LYS A 163 -10.81 16.17 -4.22
N TYR A 164 -9.78 16.30 -3.38
CA TYR A 164 -8.38 16.28 -3.82
C TYR A 164 -7.97 14.90 -4.32
N ALA A 165 -8.33 13.85 -3.59
CA ALA A 165 -8.05 12.45 -3.91
C ALA A 165 -8.53 12.10 -5.31
N LEU A 166 -9.81 12.34 -5.62
CA LEU A 166 -10.35 12.16 -6.96
C LEU A 166 -9.57 12.97 -7.99
N LYS A 167 -9.35 14.27 -7.76
CA LYS A 167 -8.65 15.14 -8.73
C LYS A 167 -7.24 14.66 -9.07
N LYS A 168 -6.56 13.99 -8.13
CA LYS A 168 -5.18 13.50 -8.26
C LYS A 168 -5.06 12.00 -8.49
N ASN A 169 -6.19 11.29 -8.58
CA ASN A 169 -6.24 9.83 -8.62
C ASN A 169 -5.48 9.20 -7.43
N GLU A 170 -5.68 9.78 -6.25
CA GLU A 170 -5.14 9.33 -4.96
C GLU A 170 -6.27 8.72 -4.12
N ARG A 171 -5.93 8.05 -3.02
CA ARG A 171 -6.87 7.35 -2.14
C ARG A 171 -6.84 7.90 -0.73
N VAL A 172 -8.02 8.12 -0.13
CA VAL A 172 -8.16 8.53 1.27
C VAL A 172 -8.27 7.31 2.17
N PHE A 173 -7.37 7.18 3.12
CA PHE A 173 -7.50 6.27 4.25
C PHE A 173 -7.94 7.05 5.48
N VAL A 174 -9.09 6.68 6.04
CA VAL A 174 -9.56 7.18 7.32
C VAL A 174 -9.44 6.06 8.33
N ILE A 175 -8.71 6.30 9.41
CA ILE A 175 -8.46 5.31 10.44
C ILE A 175 -8.85 5.87 11.79
N THR A 176 -9.59 5.07 12.53
CA THR A 176 -10.19 5.45 13.81
C THR A 176 -9.82 4.45 14.89
N SER A 177 -9.86 4.87 16.16
CA SER A 177 -9.62 3.98 17.31
C SER A 177 -10.87 3.18 17.72
N LYS A 178 -12.07 3.66 17.38
CA LYS A 178 -13.34 3.00 17.73
C LYS A 178 -14.30 2.94 16.55
N THR A 179 -15.23 1.99 16.60
CA THR A 179 -16.26 1.77 15.58
C THR A 179 -17.30 2.88 15.52
N THR A 180 -17.52 3.62 16.62
CA THR A 180 -18.45 4.76 16.67
C THR A 180 -18.04 5.87 15.71
N GLN A 181 -16.75 6.22 15.64
CA GLN A 181 -16.26 7.21 14.67
C GLN A 181 -16.46 6.73 13.23
N GLN A 182 -16.28 5.44 12.95
CA GLN A 182 -16.52 4.89 11.60
C GLN A 182 -17.96 5.10 11.14
N HIS A 183 -18.94 5.09 12.06
CA HIS A 183 -20.33 5.42 11.74
C HIS A 183 -20.52 6.87 11.30
N ILE A 184 -19.83 7.82 11.93
CA ILE A 184 -19.87 9.25 11.57
C ILE A 184 -19.32 9.45 10.14
N TYR A 185 -18.19 8.82 9.81
CA TYR A 185 -17.63 8.88 8.46
C TYR A 185 -18.55 8.22 7.43
N ARG A 186 -19.14 7.05 7.75
CA ARG A 186 -20.13 6.39 6.89
C ARG A 186 -21.33 7.31 6.60
N GLU A 187 -21.87 7.96 7.61
CA GLU A 187 -23.00 8.89 7.46
C GLU A 187 -22.62 10.12 6.63
N THR A 188 -21.41 10.66 6.85
CA THR A 188 -20.88 11.77 6.05
C THR A 188 -20.75 11.38 4.57
N LEU A 189 -20.24 10.18 4.27
CA LEU A 189 -20.19 9.66 2.90
C LEU A 189 -21.58 9.45 2.31
N GLN A 190 -22.54 8.94 3.08
CA GLN A 190 -23.93 8.82 2.62
C GLN A 190 -24.57 10.18 2.30
N ILE A 191 -24.21 11.24 3.04
CA ILE A 191 -24.64 12.61 2.73
C ILE A 191 -24.08 13.05 1.38
N PHE A 192 -22.78 12.83 1.10
CA PHE A 192 -22.19 13.13 -0.21
C PHE A 192 -22.87 12.34 -1.34
N ALA A 193 -23.14 11.05 -1.11
CA ALA A 193 -23.84 10.20 -2.08
C ALA A 193 -25.25 10.73 -2.41
N LYS A 194 -26.01 11.15 -1.39
CA LYS A 194 -27.34 11.79 -1.56
C LYS A 194 -27.25 13.11 -2.34
N LYS A 195 -26.15 13.85 -2.20
CA LYS A 195 -25.86 15.06 -2.99
C LYS A 195 -25.25 14.75 -4.37
N LYS A 196 -25.37 13.51 -4.84
CA LYS A 196 -24.96 13.04 -6.18
C LYS A 196 -23.45 13.12 -6.43
N ALA A 197 -22.62 13.14 -5.38
CA ALA A 197 -21.18 12.99 -5.52
C ALA A 197 -20.85 11.61 -6.12
N LYS A 198 -19.86 11.53 -7.00
CA LYS A 198 -19.42 10.30 -7.68
C LYS A 198 -18.12 9.77 -7.08
N PHE A 199 -18.25 8.90 -6.10
CA PHE A 199 -17.14 8.24 -5.42
C PHE A 199 -17.54 6.82 -5.00
N ASN A 200 -16.54 6.00 -4.69
CA ASN A 200 -16.68 4.68 -4.10
C ASN A 200 -15.95 4.66 -2.76
N SER A 201 -16.57 4.04 -1.77
CA SER A 201 -16.03 3.96 -0.42
C SER A 201 -16.37 2.63 0.22
N ILE A 202 -15.49 2.17 1.11
CA ILE A 202 -15.68 0.93 1.85
C ILE A 202 -15.27 1.09 3.31
N ILE A 203 -16.04 0.48 4.19
CA ILE A 203 -15.70 0.37 5.61
C ILE A 203 -15.20 -1.04 5.89
N LEU A 204 -13.91 -1.17 6.15
CA LEU A 204 -13.26 -2.42 6.50
C LEU A 204 -13.62 -2.81 7.93
N THR A 205 -13.94 -4.08 8.11
CA THR A 205 -14.37 -4.65 9.38
C THR A 205 -13.52 -5.89 9.68
N ALA A 206 -13.22 -6.11 10.96
CA ALA A 206 -12.48 -7.28 11.40
C ALA A 206 -13.09 -8.58 10.86
N LYS A 207 -12.21 -9.51 10.49
CA LYS A 207 -12.53 -10.79 9.84
C LYS A 207 -13.57 -11.61 10.59
N GLU A 208 -13.42 -11.71 11.91
CA GLU A 208 -14.35 -12.41 12.79
C GLU A 208 -15.75 -11.77 12.75
N LYS A 209 -15.82 -10.45 12.94
CA LYS A 209 -17.09 -9.71 12.89
C LYS A 209 -17.77 -9.87 11.54
N LEU A 210 -17.01 -9.86 10.44
CA LEU A 210 -17.55 -9.90 9.10
C LEU A 210 -17.94 -11.32 8.63
N CYS A 211 -17.44 -12.36 9.30
CA CYS A 211 -17.71 -13.76 8.98
C CYS A 211 -19.22 -14.05 8.92
N VAL A 212 -19.61 -14.92 8.00
CA VAL A 212 -21.01 -15.34 7.77
C VAL A 212 -21.27 -16.79 8.20
N ASN A 213 -20.24 -17.52 8.64
CA ASN A 213 -20.38 -18.84 9.23
C ASN A 213 -20.96 -18.74 10.65
N SER A 214 -21.60 -19.81 11.11
CA SER A 214 -22.13 -19.92 12.48
C SER A 214 -21.02 -19.98 13.53
N ALA A 215 -19.89 -20.61 13.19
CA ALA A 215 -18.67 -20.65 14.01
C ALA A 215 -17.50 -20.00 13.26
N PHE A 216 -16.66 -19.25 13.99
CA PHE A 216 -15.48 -18.62 13.41
C PHE A 216 -14.28 -19.57 13.44
N ILE A 217 -14.16 -20.39 12.40
CA ILE A 217 -12.97 -21.21 12.12
C ILE A 217 -12.45 -20.77 10.77
N CYS A 218 -11.41 -19.93 10.75
CA CYS A 218 -10.95 -19.34 9.50
C CYS A 218 -9.76 -20.02 8.85
N GLU A 219 -10.02 -21.27 8.46
CA GLU A 219 -9.12 -22.09 7.66
C GLU A 219 -9.75 -22.42 6.31
N LYS A 220 -8.92 -22.47 5.26
CA LYS A 220 -9.40 -22.71 3.89
C LYS A 220 -10.06 -24.09 3.73
N SER A 221 -9.57 -25.11 4.44
CA SER A 221 -10.13 -26.47 4.48
C SER A 221 -11.53 -26.52 5.10
N MET A 222 -11.80 -25.66 6.09
CA MET A 222 -13.02 -25.70 6.92
C MET A 222 -14.05 -24.63 6.54
N CYS A 223 -13.69 -23.65 5.71
CA CYS A 223 -14.54 -22.54 5.32
C CYS A 223 -14.93 -22.61 3.84
N SER A 224 -16.19 -22.96 3.55
CA SER A 224 -16.72 -23.04 2.19
C SER A 224 -16.55 -21.73 1.40
N TYR A 225 -16.83 -20.59 2.05
CA TYR A 225 -16.68 -19.26 1.47
C TYR A 225 -15.23 -18.90 1.08
N LEU A 226 -14.25 -19.30 1.89
CA LEU A 226 -12.84 -19.05 1.62
C LEU A 226 -12.28 -20.02 0.58
N ASN A 227 -12.69 -21.29 0.65
CA ASN A 227 -12.32 -22.31 -0.34
C ASN A 227 -12.82 -21.95 -1.75
N ASN A 228 -14.01 -21.37 -1.83
CA ASN A 228 -14.63 -20.98 -3.10
C ASN A 228 -14.04 -19.68 -3.69
N TYR A 229 -13.28 -18.91 -2.91
CA TYR A 229 -12.80 -17.59 -3.31
C TYR A 229 -11.98 -17.61 -4.61
N GLY A 230 -11.08 -18.59 -4.76
CA GLY A 230 -10.25 -18.73 -5.97
C GLY A 230 -10.93 -19.43 -7.15
N LYS A 231 -12.22 -19.78 -7.03
CA LYS A 231 -12.97 -20.55 -8.04
C LYS A 231 -14.02 -19.72 -8.77
N VAL A 232 -14.22 -18.47 -8.36
CA VAL A 232 -15.25 -17.58 -8.89
C VAL A 232 -14.64 -16.34 -9.53
N SER A 233 -15.35 -15.75 -10.50
CA SER A 233 -14.96 -14.46 -11.07
C SER A 233 -15.26 -13.33 -10.08
N LEU A 234 -14.20 -12.82 -9.45
CA LEU A 234 -14.29 -11.74 -8.47
C LEU A 234 -14.66 -10.40 -9.12
N ASP A 235 -14.23 -10.15 -10.35
CA ASP A 235 -14.48 -8.88 -11.07
C ASP A 235 -15.97 -8.58 -11.22
N LYS A 236 -16.79 -9.60 -11.50
CA LYS A 236 -18.25 -9.44 -11.60
C LYS A 236 -18.86 -9.08 -10.25
N ILE A 237 -18.39 -9.70 -9.17
CA ILE A 237 -18.88 -9.45 -7.81
C ILE A 237 -18.49 -8.04 -7.37
N ILE A 238 -17.24 -7.65 -7.60
CA ILE A 238 -16.72 -6.32 -7.29
C ILE A 238 -17.47 -5.25 -8.09
N SER A 239 -17.68 -5.47 -9.39
CA SER A 239 -18.44 -4.55 -10.24
C SER A 239 -19.87 -4.36 -9.72
N GLU A 240 -20.54 -5.44 -9.29
CA GLU A 240 -21.86 -5.34 -8.65
C GLU A 240 -21.78 -4.58 -7.32
N MET A 241 -20.75 -4.81 -6.49
CA MET A 241 -20.55 -4.11 -5.22
C MET A 241 -20.34 -2.60 -5.42
N LEU A 242 -19.60 -2.20 -6.44
CA LEU A 242 -19.30 -0.80 -6.76
C LEU A 242 -20.50 -0.02 -7.30
N THR A 243 -21.63 -0.69 -7.59
CA THR A 243 -22.91 0.01 -7.84
C THR A 243 -23.39 0.79 -6.60
N LYS A 244 -22.92 0.40 -5.41
CA LYS A 244 -23.17 1.13 -4.16
C LYS A 244 -21.94 1.94 -3.77
N GLN A 245 -22.09 3.26 -3.76
CA GLN A 245 -21.01 4.20 -3.41
C GLN A 245 -20.47 4.05 -1.98
N VAL A 246 -21.31 3.60 -1.04
CA VAL A 246 -20.93 3.40 0.38
C VAL A 246 -21.14 1.94 0.76
N ILE A 247 -20.03 1.19 0.75
CA ILE A 247 -19.99 -0.25 0.98
C ILE A 247 -19.73 -0.51 2.46
N ASP A 248 -20.78 -0.88 3.19
CA ASP A 248 -20.73 -1.21 4.62
C ASP A 248 -20.71 -2.73 4.86
N ALA A 249 -20.38 -3.13 6.10
CA ALA A 249 -20.32 -4.54 6.50
C ALA A 249 -21.62 -5.32 6.22
N ARG A 250 -22.79 -4.67 6.26
CA ARG A 250 -24.07 -5.31 5.94
C ARG A 250 -24.14 -5.66 4.45
N TYR A 251 -23.80 -4.71 3.59
CA TYR A 251 -23.81 -4.93 2.15
C TYR A 251 -22.74 -5.93 1.72
N ILE A 252 -21.54 -5.88 2.31
CA ILE A 252 -20.48 -6.87 2.07
C ILE A 252 -20.97 -8.29 2.39
N ARG A 253 -21.56 -8.50 3.58
CA ARG A 253 -22.10 -9.83 3.94
C ARG A 253 -23.21 -10.30 3.00
N LYS A 254 -24.09 -9.39 2.57
CA LYS A 254 -25.15 -9.71 1.59
C LYS A 254 -24.54 -10.22 0.27
N MET A 255 -23.57 -9.49 -0.26
CA MET A 255 -22.89 -9.82 -1.51
C MET A 255 -22.06 -11.10 -1.42
N ALA A 256 -21.38 -11.30 -0.30
CA ALA A 256 -20.63 -12.50 0.00
C ALA A 256 -21.50 -13.75 0.10
N LYS A 257 -22.66 -13.67 0.78
CA LYS A 257 -23.64 -14.76 0.85
C LYS A 257 -24.23 -15.09 -0.52
N LYS A 258 -24.62 -14.07 -1.30
CA LYS A 258 -25.18 -14.24 -2.65
C LYS A 258 -24.23 -15.00 -3.58
N ASN A 259 -22.93 -14.74 -3.48
CA ASN A 259 -21.93 -15.29 -4.39
C ASN A 259 -21.07 -16.40 -3.78
N THR A 260 -21.37 -16.81 -2.53
CA THR A 260 -20.62 -17.83 -1.79
C THR A 260 -19.11 -17.55 -1.76
N VAL A 261 -18.71 -16.32 -1.39
CA VAL A 261 -17.32 -15.90 -1.23
C VAL A 261 -17.02 -15.39 0.17
N CYS A 262 -15.76 -15.46 0.60
CA CYS A 262 -15.34 -14.92 1.89
C CYS A 262 -15.61 -13.41 1.95
N PRO A 263 -16.42 -12.92 2.91
CA PRO A 263 -16.77 -11.50 2.98
C PRO A 263 -15.57 -10.61 3.36
N PHE A 264 -14.60 -11.15 4.10
CA PHE A 264 -13.38 -10.43 4.44
C PHE A 264 -12.48 -10.24 3.21
N GLU A 265 -12.15 -11.32 2.50
CA GLU A 265 -11.29 -11.23 1.31
C GLU A 265 -11.91 -10.36 0.21
N ILE A 266 -13.22 -10.51 -0.08
CA ILE A 266 -13.88 -9.68 -1.10
C ILE A 266 -13.90 -8.21 -0.72
N SER A 267 -13.95 -7.88 0.59
CA SER A 267 -13.86 -6.49 1.03
C SER A 267 -12.47 -5.90 0.78
N LEU A 268 -11.41 -6.70 0.94
CA LEU A 268 -10.06 -6.24 0.67
C LEU A 268 -9.83 -6.03 -0.81
N ASP A 269 -10.35 -6.91 -1.68
CA ASP A 269 -10.21 -6.76 -3.13
C ASP A 269 -11.07 -5.60 -3.65
N CYS A 270 -12.32 -5.49 -3.18
CA CYS A 270 -13.18 -4.35 -3.51
C CYS A 270 -12.59 -3.01 -3.07
N SER A 271 -11.83 -2.99 -1.96
CA SER A 271 -11.19 -1.75 -1.49
C SER A 271 -10.18 -1.15 -2.48
N LEU A 272 -9.58 -1.97 -3.35
CA LEU A 272 -8.64 -1.49 -4.38
C LEU A 272 -9.33 -0.57 -5.40
N HIS A 273 -10.65 -0.69 -5.52
CA HIS A 273 -11.48 0.10 -6.42
C HIS A 273 -12.25 1.23 -5.71
N CYS A 274 -11.94 1.49 -4.44
CA CYS A 274 -12.55 2.55 -3.64
C CYS A 274 -11.62 3.76 -3.52
N ASP A 275 -12.20 4.97 -3.51
CA ASP A 275 -11.48 6.23 -3.31
C ASP A 275 -11.32 6.54 -1.81
N VAL A 276 -12.23 6.04 -0.96
CA VAL A 276 -12.19 6.20 0.50
C VAL A 276 -12.25 4.84 1.19
N ILE A 277 -11.26 4.55 2.01
CA ILE A 277 -11.22 3.35 2.85
C ILE A 277 -11.26 3.78 4.31
N ILE A 278 -12.25 3.29 5.05
CA ILE A 278 -12.39 3.53 6.48
C ILE A 278 -12.05 2.25 7.24
N GLY A 279 -11.24 2.33 8.29
CA GLY A 279 -10.88 1.16 9.08
C GLY A 279 -10.32 1.48 10.47
N ASP A 280 -9.83 0.44 11.15
CA ASP A 280 -9.13 0.57 12.43
C ASP A 280 -7.64 0.94 12.21
N TYR A 281 -7.00 1.56 13.20
CA TYR A 281 -5.56 1.82 13.23
C TYR A 281 -4.70 0.62 12.81
N ASN A 282 -5.13 -0.60 13.15
CA ASN A 282 -4.42 -1.84 12.83
C ASN A 282 -4.13 -2.00 11.33
N TYR A 283 -5.01 -1.53 10.46
CA TYR A 283 -4.85 -1.69 9.01
C TYR A 283 -3.74 -0.85 8.41
N VAL A 284 -3.21 0.12 9.17
CA VAL A 284 -2.09 0.98 8.75
C VAL A 284 -0.86 0.74 9.61
N PHE A 285 -1.04 0.70 10.93
CA PHE A 285 0.08 0.79 11.87
C PHE A 285 0.52 -0.54 12.48
N HIS A 286 -0.33 -1.58 12.48
CA HIS A 286 0.04 -2.84 13.13
C HIS A 286 1.03 -3.63 12.26
N PRO A 287 2.17 -4.09 12.80
CA PRO A 287 3.25 -4.68 12.00
C PRO A 287 2.81 -5.91 11.18
N TYR A 288 1.95 -6.76 11.76
CA TYR A 288 1.45 -7.99 11.11
C TYR A 288 0.08 -7.87 10.43
N ILE A 289 -0.79 -6.94 10.87
CA ILE A 289 -2.18 -6.80 10.39
C ILE A 289 -2.31 -5.72 9.31
N LYS A 290 -1.33 -4.82 9.18
CA LYS A 290 -1.33 -3.75 8.16
C LYS A 290 -1.68 -4.30 6.78
N LEU A 291 -2.40 -3.51 6.00
CA LEU A 291 -2.79 -3.88 4.65
C LEU A 291 -1.58 -3.77 3.72
N LYS A 292 -0.78 -4.85 3.67
CA LYS A 292 0.44 -4.97 2.84
C LYS A 292 0.24 -4.50 1.40
N ARG A 293 -0.92 -4.84 0.80
CA ARG A 293 -1.33 -4.42 -0.56
C ARG A 293 -1.29 -2.91 -0.82
N TYR A 294 -1.31 -2.08 0.23
CA TYR A 294 -1.21 -0.63 0.13
C TYR A 294 0.12 -0.09 0.66
N PHE A 295 0.65 -0.69 1.74
CA PHE A 295 1.74 -0.09 2.51
C PHE A 295 3.11 -0.78 2.35
N ASP A 296 3.21 -1.81 1.51
CA ASP A 296 4.50 -2.41 1.11
C ASP A 296 5.02 -1.84 -0.23
N HIS A 297 4.29 -0.90 -0.84
CA HIS A 297 4.68 -0.13 -2.02
C HIS A 297 4.82 1.37 -1.67
N PRO A 298 5.43 2.20 -2.54
CA PRO A 298 5.42 3.65 -2.35
C PRO A 298 3.99 4.16 -2.16
N TYR A 299 3.75 4.86 -1.05
CA TYR A 299 2.43 5.34 -0.63
C TYR A 299 2.18 6.80 -1.06
N ASP A 300 2.82 7.24 -2.15
CA ASP A 300 2.73 8.61 -2.69
C ASP A 300 1.34 9.01 -3.16
N ASN A 301 0.45 8.02 -3.35
CA ASN A 301 -0.94 8.19 -3.75
C ASN A 301 -1.94 8.00 -2.60
N ILE A 302 -1.48 8.02 -1.34
CA ILE A 302 -2.32 7.83 -0.16
C ILE A 302 -2.39 9.12 0.66
N ILE A 303 -3.63 9.53 0.97
CA ILE A 303 -3.95 10.58 1.93
C ILE A 303 -4.41 9.91 3.22
N LEU A 304 -3.72 10.16 4.32
CA LEU A 304 -3.99 9.53 5.61
C LEU A 304 -4.69 10.49 6.58
N ILE A 305 -5.90 10.14 7.02
CA ILE A 305 -6.65 10.85 8.06
C ILE A 305 -6.72 9.96 9.30
N VAL A 306 -6.01 10.35 10.35
CA VAL A 306 -6.04 9.68 11.66
C VAL A 306 -7.00 10.44 12.57
N ASP A 307 -8.18 9.87 12.83
CA ASP A 307 -9.14 10.46 13.76
C ASP A 307 -8.88 9.96 15.19
N GLU A 308 -9.11 10.84 16.17
CA GLU A 308 -8.82 10.59 17.59
C GLU A 308 -7.38 10.14 17.88
N ALA A 309 -6.42 10.72 17.16
CA ALA A 309 -4.99 10.35 17.16
C ALA A 309 -4.33 10.32 18.54
N HIS A 310 -4.93 10.92 19.57
CA HIS A 310 -4.49 10.81 20.95
C HIS A 310 -4.48 9.35 21.47
N ASN A 311 -5.27 8.45 20.88
CA ASN A 311 -5.27 7.02 21.22
C ASN A 311 -4.17 6.22 20.50
N LEU A 312 -3.49 6.81 19.52
CA LEU A 312 -2.54 6.08 18.68
C LEU A 312 -1.27 5.66 19.44
N PRO A 313 -0.65 6.49 20.30
CA PRO A 313 0.57 6.08 21.02
C PRO A 313 0.36 4.87 21.93
N SER A 314 -0.71 4.88 22.74
CA SER A 314 -1.03 3.76 23.62
C SER A 314 -1.35 2.51 22.81
N ARG A 315 -2.11 2.63 21.71
CA ARG A 315 -2.36 1.52 20.80
C ARG A 315 -1.07 0.98 20.18
N ALA A 316 -0.18 1.85 19.71
CA ALA A 316 1.08 1.44 19.10
C ALA A 316 1.97 0.66 20.08
N ALA A 317 1.99 1.06 21.36
CA ALA A 317 2.70 0.33 22.40
C ALA A 317 2.20 -1.12 22.55
N THR A 318 0.88 -1.35 22.44
CA THR A 318 0.31 -2.71 22.52
C THR A 318 0.75 -3.62 21.38
N TYR A 319 1.06 -3.10 20.19
CA TYR A 319 1.48 -3.92 19.05
C TYR A 319 2.81 -4.65 19.28
N TYR A 320 3.65 -4.10 20.16
CA TYR A 320 4.96 -4.64 20.52
C TYR A 320 4.99 -5.24 21.93
N SER A 321 3.83 -5.33 22.59
CA SER A 321 3.68 -5.83 23.96
C SER A 321 2.73 -7.04 23.96
N PRO A 322 3.15 -8.21 23.43
CA PRO A 322 2.31 -9.40 23.50
C PRO A 322 2.09 -9.81 24.95
N GLU A 323 0.87 -10.21 25.26
CA GLU A 323 0.48 -10.66 26.59
C GLU A 323 0.16 -12.15 26.57
N ILE A 324 0.45 -12.83 27.68
CA ILE A 324 0.06 -14.21 27.93
C ILE A 324 -0.69 -14.25 29.25
N THR A 325 -1.86 -14.87 29.27
CA THR A 325 -2.68 -15.01 30.47
C THR A 325 -2.65 -16.45 30.97
N ILE A 326 -2.92 -16.64 32.27
CA ILE A 326 -3.05 -17.98 32.86
C ILE A 326 -4.18 -18.74 32.18
N GLU A 327 -5.30 -18.06 31.91
CA GLU A 327 -6.46 -18.62 31.22
C GLU A 327 -6.06 -19.14 29.84
N ALA A 328 -5.32 -18.34 29.07
CA ALA A 328 -4.85 -18.75 27.75
C ALA A 328 -3.93 -19.99 27.82
N LEU A 329 -3.07 -20.10 28.83
CA LEU A 329 -2.23 -21.29 29.02
C LEU A 329 -3.05 -22.53 29.34
N ILE A 330 -4.05 -22.41 30.21
CA ILE A 330 -4.96 -23.50 30.57
C ILE A 330 -5.80 -23.93 29.37
N ASP A 331 -6.34 -22.98 28.63
CA ASP A 331 -7.13 -23.24 27.42
C ASP A 331 -6.30 -23.92 26.35
N ASN A 332 -5.06 -23.48 26.11
CA ASN A 332 -4.15 -24.15 25.18
C ASN A 332 -3.77 -25.57 25.64
N CYS A 333 -3.62 -25.79 26.95
CA CYS A 333 -3.40 -27.13 27.50
C CYS A 333 -4.61 -28.05 27.24
N ASN A 334 -5.83 -27.54 27.38
CA ASN A 334 -7.05 -28.29 27.07
C ASN A 334 -7.22 -28.52 25.57
N TYR A 335 -6.88 -27.51 24.76
CA TYR A 335 -6.89 -27.62 23.30
C TYR A 335 -5.92 -28.70 22.82
N LEU A 336 -4.69 -28.75 23.34
CA LEU A 336 -3.74 -29.83 23.02
C LEU A 336 -4.31 -31.23 23.29
N ARG A 337 -5.02 -31.43 24.41
CA ARG A 337 -5.69 -32.71 24.72
C ARG A 337 -6.80 -33.05 23.72
N SER A 338 -7.41 -32.03 23.11
CA SER A 338 -8.45 -32.23 22.11
C SER A 338 -7.89 -32.61 20.73
N LEU A 339 -6.61 -32.33 20.48
CA LEU A 339 -5.94 -32.68 19.24
C LEU A 339 -5.55 -34.17 19.25
N ARG A 340 -5.77 -34.87 18.13
CA ARG A 340 -5.33 -36.26 17.94
C ARG A 340 -3.83 -36.34 17.63
N LEU A 341 -2.99 -35.94 18.58
CA LEU A 341 -1.53 -35.96 18.45
C LEU A 341 -0.93 -37.30 18.90
N PRO A 342 0.29 -37.66 18.44
CA PRO A 342 1.06 -38.74 19.05
C PRO A 342 1.22 -38.51 20.56
N LYS A 343 0.97 -39.55 21.37
CA LYS A 343 0.96 -39.46 22.85
C LYS A 343 2.22 -38.83 23.45
N LEU A 344 3.37 -39.03 22.82
CA LEU A 344 4.64 -38.45 23.26
C LEU A 344 4.60 -36.91 23.18
N ILE A 345 4.18 -36.37 22.04
CA ILE A 345 4.06 -34.93 21.78
C ILE A 345 3.01 -34.30 22.69
N GLU A 346 1.86 -34.95 22.85
CA GLU A 346 0.79 -34.48 23.75
C GLU A 346 1.30 -34.37 25.20
N LYS A 347 1.98 -35.42 25.70
CA LYS A 347 2.49 -35.46 27.07
C LYS A 347 3.56 -34.38 27.32
N GLU A 348 4.49 -34.21 26.39
CA GLU A 348 5.52 -33.17 26.47
C GLU A 348 4.89 -31.77 26.42
N GLY A 349 3.99 -31.51 25.47
CA GLY A 349 3.31 -30.23 25.34
C GLY A 349 2.50 -29.86 26.60
N ILE A 350 1.73 -30.79 27.15
CA ILE A 350 0.98 -30.58 28.41
C ILE A 350 1.94 -30.29 29.57
N SER A 351 3.09 -30.98 29.64
CA SER A 351 4.09 -30.72 30.68
C SER A 351 4.62 -29.29 30.60
N ILE A 352 4.94 -28.81 29.41
CA ILE A 352 5.40 -27.44 29.17
C ILE A 352 4.34 -26.42 29.57
N TYR A 353 3.08 -26.57 29.13
CA TYR A 353 2.01 -25.64 29.52
C TYR A 353 1.80 -25.60 31.03
N LYS A 354 1.82 -26.75 31.72
CA LYS A 354 1.73 -26.80 33.19
C LYS A 354 2.89 -26.08 33.88
N GLN A 355 4.12 -26.25 33.39
CA GLN A 355 5.29 -25.56 33.92
C GLN A 355 5.19 -24.05 33.73
N LEU A 356 4.77 -23.60 32.55
CA LEU A 356 4.50 -22.19 32.25
C LEU A 356 3.41 -21.62 33.16
N THR A 357 2.29 -22.32 33.33
CA THR A 357 1.19 -21.87 34.20
C THR A 357 1.68 -21.71 35.64
N LYS A 358 2.45 -22.67 36.16
CA LYS A 358 3.01 -22.59 37.52
C LYS A 358 4.00 -21.44 37.66
N TYR A 359 4.89 -21.26 36.68
CA TYR A 359 5.88 -20.19 36.70
C TYR A 359 5.22 -18.81 36.65
N ILE A 360 4.31 -18.58 35.70
CA ILE A 360 3.60 -17.31 35.56
C ILE A 360 2.69 -17.03 36.77
N GLY A 361 2.01 -18.04 37.30
CA GLY A 361 1.23 -17.92 38.54
C GLY A 361 2.10 -17.46 39.71
N GLY A 362 3.27 -18.08 39.91
CA GLY A 362 4.21 -17.67 40.95
C GLY A 362 4.74 -16.24 40.75
N LEU A 363 4.98 -15.81 39.51
CA LEU A 363 5.33 -14.41 39.23
C LEU A 363 4.18 -13.48 39.64
N LEU A 364 2.94 -13.77 39.23
CA LEU A 364 1.79 -12.92 39.55
C LEU A 364 1.58 -12.78 41.07
N GLU A 365 1.70 -13.86 41.84
CA GLU A 365 1.65 -13.82 43.31
C GLU A 365 2.82 -12.98 43.89
N GLN A 366 4.02 -13.12 43.36
CA GLN A 366 5.18 -12.35 43.78
C GLN A 366 5.04 -10.84 43.50
N TYR A 367 4.30 -10.47 42.46
CA TYR A 367 4.13 -9.09 42.02
C TYR A 367 2.80 -8.45 42.45
N SER A 368 1.80 -9.22 42.88
CA SER A 368 0.53 -8.69 43.42
C SER A 368 0.72 -8.01 44.79
N ASP A 369 1.73 -8.41 45.55
CA ASP A 369 2.01 -7.90 46.90
C ASP A 369 2.90 -6.64 46.96
N ARG A 370 3.35 -6.10 45.81
CA ARG A 370 4.22 -4.92 45.79
C ARG A 370 3.55 -3.72 45.15
N GLU A 371 3.28 -2.69 45.94
CA GLU A 371 3.11 -1.32 45.43
C GLU A 371 4.28 -1.00 44.50
N LEU A 372 3.98 -0.77 43.22
CA LEU A 372 4.92 -0.43 42.14
C LEU A 372 5.66 0.88 42.46
N LYS A 373 6.72 0.82 43.26
CA LYS A 373 7.69 1.90 43.46
C LYS A 373 9.08 1.41 42.99
N LYS A 374 9.49 1.85 41.78
CA LYS A 374 10.81 1.74 41.09
C LYS A 374 10.92 0.66 39.96
N PRO A 375 11.80 0.89 38.95
CA PRO A 375 11.74 0.18 37.67
C PRO A 375 12.14 -1.30 37.83
N VAL A 376 11.21 -2.17 37.48
CA VAL A 376 11.18 -3.60 37.85
C VAL A 376 12.03 -4.51 36.93
N LEU A 377 12.76 -3.95 35.96
CA LEU A 377 13.50 -4.72 34.95
C LEU A 377 14.76 -5.46 35.48
N ALA A 378 15.16 -5.28 36.73
CA ALA A 378 16.40 -5.85 37.27
C ALA A 378 16.29 -7.31 37.78
N LYS A 379 15.08 -7.89 37.88
CA LYS A 379 14.84 -9.26 38.42
C LYS A 379 14.16 -10.22 37.44
N PHE A 380 14.44 -10.08 36.15
CA PHE A 380 14.01 -11.07 35.16
C PHE A 380 14.93 -12.30 35.25
N ASP A 381 14.41 -13.45 35.68
CA ASP A 381 15.20 -14.69 35.75
C ASP A 381 15.44 -15.24 34.34
N LYS A 382 16.59 -14.89 33.76
CA LYS A 382 16.99 -15.32 32.42
C LYS A 382 17.18 -16.84 32.31
N LYS A 383 17.34 -17.58 33.42
CA LYS A 383 17.58 -19.03 33.39
C LYS A 383 16.36 -19.87 33.02
N PHE A 384 15.15 -19.31 33.10
CA PHE A 384 13.95 -20.04 32.68
C PHE A 384 13.78 -20.09 31.15
N PHE A 385 14.38 -19.13 30.43
CA PHE A 385 14.20 -18.96 28.97
C PHE A 385 15.41 -19.36 28.13
N ASN A 386 16.56 -19.67 28.76
CA ASN A 386 17.73 -20.30 28.14
C ASN A 386 17.70 -21.79 28.42
#